data_AF-A0A1E3J0F6-F1
#
_entry.id   AF-A0A1E3J0F6-F1
#
_cell.length_a   1.000
_cell.length_b   1.000
_cell.length_c   1.000
_cell.angle_alpha   90.00
_cell.angle_beta   90.00
_cell.angle_gamma   90.00
#
_symmetry.space_group_name_H-M   'P 1'
#
loop_
_entity.id
_entity.type
_entity.pdbx_description
1 polymer ?
#
loop_
_entity_poly.entity_id
_entity_poly.type
_entity_poly.pdbx_seq_one_letter_code
_entity_poly.pdbx_strand_id
1 'polypeptide(L)'
;MEPAFYRGDILFLTNPEDVPYEVGDITVYKIPGADIPIVHRVIESHSTNTTQRLLTKGDNNPSDDIVLYNGAEWIEREQIVGKVRGFLPYVGYVTIAMNDFPQLKYAVLAIVGGFVLVQGE
;
A
#
# COMPACT_ATOMS: atom_id res chain seq x y z
N MET A 1 3.09 4.61 8.53
CA MET A 1 2.59 5.96 8.16
C MET A 1 1.74 6.56 9.27
N GLU A 2 1.98 6.23 10.53
CA GLU A 2 1.28 6.92 11.62
C GLU A 2 1.71 8.39 11.62
N PRO A 3 0.79 9.34 11.87
CA PRO A 3 -0.62 9.15 12.26
C PRO A 3 -1.62 9.05 11.09
N ALA A 4 -1.18 9.15 9.83
CA ALA A 4 -2.10 9.14 8.68
C ALA A 4 -2.75 7.77 8.43
N PHE A 5 -1.96 6.69 8.55
CA PHE A 5 -2.45 5.32 8.40
C PHE A 5 -1.86 4.40 9.47
N TYR A 6 -2.68 3.45 9.91
CA TYR A 6 -2.36 2.47 10.94
C TYR A 6 -2.29 1.06 10.36
N ARG A 7 -1.66 0.16 11.10
CA ARG A 7 -1.69 -1.26 10.78
C ARG A 7 -3.15 -1.74 10.76
N GLY A 8 -3.52 -2.47 9.71
CA GLY A 8 -4.89 -2.97 9.52
C GLY A 8 -5.77 -2.07 8.65
N ASP A 9 -5.27 -0.92 8.20
CA ASP A 9 -5.98 -0.12 7.20
C ASP A 9 -5.85 -0.75 5.80
N ILE A 10 -6.96 -0.79 5.07
CA ILE A 10 -6.96 -1.16 3.65
C ILE A 10 -6.92 0.13 2.82
N LEU A 11 -5.90 0.27 1.97
CA LEU A 11 -5.72 1.45 1.13
C LEU A 11 -6.30 1.23 -0.26
N PHE A 12 -7.04 2.22 -0.78
CA PHE A 12 -7.49 2.26 -2.16
C PHE A 12 -6.52 3.07 -3.00
N LEU A 13 -5.95 2.45 -4.02
CA LEU A 13 -4.91 3.02 -4.86
C LEU A 13 -5.42 3.31 -6.26
N THR A 14 -4.93 4.39 -6.86
CA THR A 14 -5.11 4.71 -8.28
C THR A 14 -3.79 5.13 -8.88
N ASN A 15 -3.48 4.70 -10.10
CA ASN A 15 -2.29 5.12 -10.84
C ASN A 15 -2.61 5.52 -12.30
N PRO A 16 -3.41 6.57 -12.53
CA PRO A 16 -3.75 7.01 -13.88
C PRO A 16 -2.54 7.67 -14.55
N GLU A 17 -2.14 7.21 -15.74
CA GLU A 17 -0.91 7.62 -16.46
C GLU A 17 -0.83 9.13 -16.74
N ASP A 18 -1.97 9.78 -16.96
CA ASP A 18 -2.11 11.19 -17.32
C ASP A 18 -2.09 12.15 -16.13
N VAL A 19 -2.10 11.63 -14.90
CA VAL A 19 -2.08 12.47 -13.69
C VAL A 19 -0.70 12.42 -13.05
N PRO A 20 0.00 13.56 -12.95
CA PRO A 20 1.27 13.64 -12.23
C PRO A 20 1.03 13.54 -10.72
N TYR A 21 2.04 13.02 -10.01
CA TYR A 21 2.07 13.03 -8.55
C TYR A 21 2.50 14.39 -8.02
N GLU A 22 1.81 14.89 -6.99
CA GLU A 22 2.08 16.20 -6.39
C GLU A 22 2.69 16.06 -4.99
N VAL A 23 3.34 17.13 -4.53
CA VAL A 23 3.85 17.20 -3.15
C VAL A 23 2.67 17.08 -2.18
N GLY A 24 2.81 16.20 -1.19
CA GLY A 24 1.75 15.89 -0.23
C GLY A 24 0.98 14.60 -0.56
N ASP A 25 1.09 14.09 -1.78
CA ASP A 25 0.47 12.83 -2.17
C ASP A 25 1.05 11.66 -1.37
N ILE A 26 0.20 10.69 -1.02
CA ILE A 26 0.66 9.45 -0.40
C ILE A 26 0.74 8.38 -1.47
N THR A 27 1.95 7.91 -1.72
CA THR A 27 2.25 6.93 -2.77
C THR A 27 2.59 5.59 -2.15
N VAL A 28 2.25 4.55 -2.88
CA VAL A 28 2.71 3.19 -2.62
C VAL A 28 3.70 2.87 -3.71
N TYR A 29 4.96 2.65 -3.35
CA TYR A 29 6.03 2.33 -4.30
C TYR A 29 6.73 1.04 -3.89
N LYS A 30 7.42 0.43 -4.85
CA LYS A 30 8.15 -0.81 -4.67
C LYS A 30 9.60 -0.61 -5.10
N ILE A 31 10.52 -0.99 -4.22
CA ILE A 31 11.94 -1.03 -4.55
C ILE A 31 12.21 -2.29 -5.38
N PRO A 32 12.99 -2.19 -6.48
CA PRO A 32 13.37 -3.36 -7.26
C PRO A 32 14.00 -4.45 -6.37
N GLY A 33 13.44 -5.66 -6.42
CA GLY A 33 13.88 -6.81 -5.63
C GLY A 33 13.33 -6.90 -4.20
N ALA A 34 12.61 -5.88 -3.70
CA ALA A 34 11.90 -5.98 -2.43
C ALA A 34 10.52 -6.60 -2.62
N ASP A 35 10.07 -7.49 -1.74
CA ASP A 35 8.74 -8.12 -1.86
C ASP A 35 7.61 -7.23 -1.36
N ILE A 36 7.88 -6.41 -0.34
CA ILE A 36 6.89 -5.61 0.38
C ILE A 36 6.92 -4.16 -0.13
N PRO A 37 5.79 -3.60 -0.58
CA PRO A 37 5.72 -2.20 -0.99
C PRO A 37 5.79 -1.26 0.22
N ILE A 38 6.26 -0.04 -0.03
CA ILE A 38 6.40 1.02 0.97
C ILE A 38 5.35 2.09 0.68
N VAL A 39 4.68 2.56 1.74
CA VAL A 39 3.67 3.61 1.65
C VAL A 39 4.22 4.84 2.32
N HIS A 40 4.51 5.93 1.59
CA HIS A 40 5.07 7.16 2.15
C HIS A 40 4.54 8.41 1.41
N ARG A 41 4.79 9.60 1.97
CA ARG A 41 4.32 10.87 1.42
C ARG A 41 5.38 11.49 0.52
N VAL A 42 4.97 11.98 -0.65
CA VAL A 42 5.80 12.77 -1.55
C VAL A 42 6.12 14.11 -0.88
N ILE A 43 7.41 14.39 -0.71
CA ILE A 43 7.92 15.66 -0.19
C ILE A 43 8.51 16.54 -1.30
N GLU A 44 8.97 15.94 -2.40
CA GLU A 44 9.37 16.66 -3.61
C GLU A 44 8.90 15.94 -4.87
N SER A 45 8.52 16.72 -5.89
CA SER A 45 8.07 16.21 -7.19
C SER A 45 8.73 17.02 -8.30
N HIS A 46 9.55 16.35 -9.10
CA HIS A 46 10.23 16.90 -10.27
C HIS A 46 9.62 16.27 -11.52
N SER A 47 8.79 17.01 -12.23
CA SER A 47 8.18 16.57 -13.48
C SER A 47 8.84 17.22 -14.68
N THR A 48 9.26 16.42 -15.64
CA THR A 48 9.62 16.86 -17.00
C THR A 48 8.51 16.46 -17.97
N ASN A 49 8.65 16.80 -19.26
CA ASN A 49 7.68 16.42 -20.29
C ASN A 49 7.51 14.90 -20.46
N THR A 50 8.50 14.10 -20.04
CA THR A 50 8.54 12.66 -20.30
C THR A 50 8.73 11.81 -19.06
N THR A 51 9.29 12.35 -17.98
CA THR A 51 9.58 11.59 -16.76
C THR A 51 9.21 12.37 -15.51
N GLN A 52 8.81 11.64 -14.47
CA GLN A 52 8.53 12.19 -13.16
C GLN A 52 9.39 11.49 -12.10
N ARG A 53 10.06 12.29 -11.28
CA ARG A 53 10.93 11.86 -10.19
C ARG A 53 10.41 12.38 -8.87
N LEU A 54 10.28 11.51 -7.89
CA LEU A 54 9.72 11.84 -6.59
C LEU A 54 10.71 11.54 -5.47
N LEU A 55 10.66 12.37 -4.43
CA LEU A 55 11.27 12.06 -3.14
C LEU A 55 10.14 11.86 -2.13
N THR A 56 10.17 10.74 -1.42
CA THR A 56 9.18 10.39 -0.41
C THR A 56 9.79 10.36 0.98
N LYS A 57 8.91 10.46 1.97
CA LYS A 57 9.25 10.37 3.39
C LYS A 57 8.07 9.79 4.17
N GLY A 58 8.38 8.95 5.16
CA GLY A 58 7.40 8.54 6.16
C GLY A 58 6.96 9.71 7.06
N ASP A 59 5.65 9.82 7.31
CA ASP A 59 5.06 10.92 8.08
C ASP A 59 5.71 11.09 9.48
N ASN A 60 6.10 9.97 10.11
CA ASN A 60 6.76 9.96 11.42
C ASN A 60 8.24 9.53 11.37
N ASN A 61 8.88 9.57 10.19
CA ASN A 61 10.32 9.31 10.07
C ASN A 61 11.10 10.63 10.26
N PRO A 62 12.32 10.62 10.81
CA PRO A 62 13.14 11.83 10.93
C PRO A 62 13.81 12.25 9.61
N SER A 63 14.08 11.29 8.73
CA SER A 63 14.73 11.49 7.42
C SER A 63 13.82 11.07 6.27
N ASP A 64 14.16 11.49 5.06
CA ASP A 64 13.59 10.98 3.81
C ASP A 64 14.01 9.52 3.52
N ASP A 65 13.49 9.01 2.40
CA ASP A 65 13.61 7.61 2.00
C ASP A 65 14.82 7.32 1.09
N ILE A 66 15.75 8.26 0.85
CA ILE A 66 16.88 8.05 -0.09
C ILE A 66 17.65 6.78 0.22
N VAL A 67 17.87 6.49 1.51
CA VAL A 67 18.57 5.27 1.96
C VAL A 67 17.85 3.97 1.59
N LEU A 68 16.54 4.02 1.32
CA LEU A 68 15.72 2.88 0.91
C LEU A 68 15.75 2.64 -0.60
N TYR A 69 16.22 3.60 -1.39
CA TYR A 69 16.17 3.54 -2.86
C TYR A 69 17.31 2.74 -3.50
N ASN A 70 18.07 1.96 -2.72
CA ASN A 70 19.20 1.15 -3.20
C ASN A 70 20.23 1.95 -4.03
N GLY A 71 20.53 3.18 -3.61
CA GLY A 71 21.53 4.05 -4.23
C GLY A 71 20.99 5.02 -5.29
N ALA A 72 19.68 5.02 -5.56
CA ALA A 72 19.05 6.08 -6.33
C ALA A 72 18.69 7.28 -5.43
N GLU A 73 18.60 8.47 -6.02
CA GLU A 73 18.19 9.70 -5.30
C GLU A 73 16.68 9.96 -5.40
N TRP A 74 16.01 9.35 -6.38
CA TRP A 74 14.60 9.58 -6.69
C TRP A 74 13.91 8.25 -7.01
N ILE A 75 12.61 8.17 -6.74
CA ILE A 75 11.77 7.11 -7.30
C ILE A 75 11.10 7.60 -8.58
N GLU A 76 11.06 6.71 -9.57
CA GLU A 76 10.42 6.96 -10.86
C GLU A 76 9.04 6.31 -10.91
N ARG A 77 8.21 6.73 -11.88
CA ARG A 77 6.80 6.33 -11.97
C ARG A 77 6.61 4.83 -12.08
N GLU A 78 7.55 4.14 -12.72
CA GLU A 78 7.58 2.69 -12.94
C GLU A 78 7.67 1.92 -11.61
N GLN A 79 8.19 2.55 -10.56
CA GLN A 79 8.28 1.98 -9.22
C GLN A 79 7.01 2.22 -8.40
N ILE A 80 6.08 3.05 -8.88
CA ILE A 80 4.87 3.43 -8.15
C ILE A 80 3.74 2.46 -8.48
N VAL A 81 3.23 1.80 -7.44
CA VAL A 81 2.01 0.98 -7.53
C VAL A 81 0.77 1.87 -7.65
N GLY A 82 0.73 2.97 -6.88
CA GLY A 82 -0.29 4.01 -7.06
C GLY A 82 -0.34 5.06 -5.95
N LYS A 83 -1.22 6.05 -6.14
CA LYS A 83 -1.60 7.08 -5.17
C LYS A 83 -2.77 6.62 -4.32
N VAL A 84 -2.72 6.85 -3.00
CA VAL A 84 -3.85 6.61 -2.10
C VAL A 84 -4.97 7.61 -2.37
N ARG A 85 -6.20 7.13 -2.58
CA ARG A 85 -7.42 7.96 -2.74
C ARG A 85 -8.39 7.84 -1.56
N GLY A 86 -8.21 6.83 -0.73
CA GLY A 86 -9.03 6.58 0.44
C GLY A 86 -8.56 5.32 1.16
N PHE A 87 -9.14 5.06 2.32
CA PHE A 87 -8.83 3.87 3.10
C PHE A 87 -10.04 3.41 3.92
N LEU A 88 -10.03 2.14 4.30
CA LEU A 88 -10.96 1.56 5.27
C LEU A 88 -10.17 1.16 6.52
N PRO A 89 -10.44 1.80 7.67
CA PRO A 89 -9.70 1.50 8.89
C PRO A 89 -10.09 0.14 9.47
N TYR A 90 -9.13 -0.52 10.11
CA TYR A 90 -9.26 -1.80 10.83
C TYR A 90 -9.66 -3.05 10.04
N VAL A 91 -10.22 -2.93 8.82
CA VAL A 91 -10.72 -4.07 8.04
C VAL A 91 -9.61 -5.08 7.72
N GLY A 92 -8.39 -4.62 7.49
CA GLY A 92 -7.23 -5.46 7.22
C GLY A 92 -6.86 -6.40 8.39
N TYR A 93 -7.31 -6.14 9.62
CA TYR A 93 -7.13 -7.09 10.72
C TYR A 93 -7.83 -8.42 10.49
N VAL A 94 -8.92 -8.46 9.70
CA VAL A 94 -9.55 -9.73 9.31
C VAL A 94 -8.57 -10.58 8.51
N THR A 95 -7.92 -10.00 7.50
CA THR A 95 -6.91 -10.69 6.69
C THR A 95 -5.70 -11.09 7.53
N ILE A 96 -5.21 -10.20 8.41
CA ILE A 96 -4.10 -10.49 9.32
C ILE A 96 -4.45 -11.68 10.23
N ALA A 97 -5.63 -11.67 10.87
CA ALA A 97 -6.07 -12.76 11.74
C ALA A 97 -6.22 -14.09 10.99
N MET A 98 -6.74 -14.08 9.76
CA MET A 98 -6.83 -15.30 8.92
C MET A 98 -5.45 -15.85 8.53
N ASN A 99 -4.45 -14.98 8.39
CA ASN A 99 -3.07 -15.38 8.08
C ASN A 99 -2.33 -15.88 9.33
N ASP A 100 -2.49 -15.19 10.46
CA ASP A 100 -1.84 -15.51 11.73
C ASP A 100 -2.44 -16.78 12.39
N PHE A 101 -3.73 -17.05 12.16
CA PHE A 101 -4.43 -18.25 12.65
C PHE A 101 -5.04 -19.04 11.50
N PRO A 102 -4.27 -19.93 10.83
CA PRO A 102 -4.75 -20.72 9.70
C PRO A 102 -6.01 -21.56 10.01
N GLN A 103 -6.20 -21.96 11.27
CA GLN A 103 -7.40 -22.67 11.75
C GLN A 103 -8.68 -21.88 11.49
N LEU A 104 -8.63 -20.55 11.57
CA LEU A 104 -9.76 -19.67 11.30
C LEU A 104 -10.24 -19.81 9.85
N LYS A 105 -9.30 -19.97 8.91
CA LYS A 105 -9.62 -20.17 7.50
C LYS A 105 -10.40 -21.47 7.29
N TYR A 106 -9.99 -22.55 7.94
CA TYR A 106 -10.70 -23.84 7.89
C TYR A 106 -12.06 -23.79 8.57
N ALA A 107 -12.17 -23.09 9.71
CA ALA A 107 -13.44 -22.90 10.41
C ALA A 107 -14.47 -22.15 9.54
N VAL A 108 -14.04 -21.07 8.88
CA VAL A 108 -14.90 -20.31 7.95
C VAL A 108 -15.36 -21.17 6.78
N LEU A 109 -14.45 -21.95 6.17
CA LEU A 109 -14.80 -22.87 5.08
C LEU A 109 -15.79 -23.95 5.52
N ALA A 110 -15.62 -24.50 6.73
CA ALA A 110 -16.54 -25.49 7.28
C ALA A 110 -17.94 -24.91 7.52
N ILE A 111 -18.04 -23.68 8.02
CA ILE A 111 -19.32 -22.98 8.24
C ILE A 111 -20.02 -22.72 6.90
N VAL A 112 -19.30 -22.16 5.92
CA VAL A 112 -19.86 -21.87 4.59
C VAL A 112 -20.30 -23.16 3.89
N GLY A 113 -19.44 -24.19 3.89
CA GLY A 113 -19.77 -25.50 3.31
C GLY A 113 -20.97 -26.15 4.00
N GLY A 114 -21.02 -26.12 5.33
CA GLY A 114 -22.15 -26.63 6.10
C GLY A 114 -23.45 -25.89 5.80
N PHE A 115 -23.41 -24.56 5.70
CA PHE A 115 -24.59 -23.75 5.35
C PHE A 115 -25.13 -24.07 3.95
N VAL A 116 -24.24 -24.22 2.96
CA VAL A 116 -24.62 -24.61 1.60
C VAL A 116 -25.26 -26.00 1.58
N LEU A 117 -24.73 -26.96 2.34
CA LEU A 117 -25.33 -28.30 2.43
C LEU A 117 -26.73 -28.26 3.06
N VAL A 118 -26.94 -27.44 4.09
CA VAL A 118 -28.25 -27.29 4.76
C VAL A 118 -29.28 -26.55 3.89
N GLN A 119 -28.86 -25.62 3.02
CA GLN A 119 -29.76 -24.93 2.09
C GLN A 119 -30.03 -25.69 0.79
N GLY A 120 -29.19 -26.68 0.46
CA GLY A 120 -29.32 -27.51 -0.72
C GLY A 120 -30.32 -28.67 -0.57
N GLU A 121 -30.89 -28.85 0.63
CA GLU A 121 -32.02 -29.74 0.95
C GLU A 121 -33.34 -28.95 0.97
#